data_AF-A0ABD0RPN4-F1
#
_entry.id   AF-A0ABD0RPN4-F1
#
_cell.length_a   1.000
_cell.length_b   1.000
_cell.length_c   1.000
_cell.angle_alpha   90.00
_cell.angle_beta   90.00
_cell.angle_gamma   90.00
#
_symmetry.space_group_name_H-M   'P 1'
#
loop_
_entity.id
_entity.type
_entity.pdbx_description
1 polymer ?
#
loop_
_entity_poly.entity_id
_entity_poly.type
_entity_poly.pdbx_seq_one_letter_code
_entity_poly.pdbx_strand_id
1 'polypeptide(L)'
;GMLVIPVISSVGQPNIPVIQGSQPELPLQDCLELILASKKSWGIYLRIKSHSQLNLTLELLRQAYDRDLLHHPTWVNMDIAHRAFYIQDYVTGEEFLRTIDQIFPYVTLAPGWPEEVLDKGYQPKLVEDMVQLFQGAWQDVSLQLQVEALDRSVTGCRSLIHAQSRFSLTLEHQTEDRGLNNGIANLMAIRA
;
A
#
# COMPACT_ATOMS: atom_id res chain seq x y z
N GLY A 1 16.19 6.06 3.71
CA GLY A 1 15.14 5.20 4.27
C GLY A 1 13.79 5.67 3.78
N MET A 2 12.70 5.18 4.36
CA MET A 2 11.34 5.49 3.90
C MET A 2 10.50 6.05 5.05
N LEU A 3 9.74 7.12 4.80
CA LEU A 3 8.78 7.67 5.74
C LEU A 3 7.42 7.05 5.48
N VAL A 4 6.85 6.37 6.48
CA VAL A 4 5.51 5.80 6.40
C VAL A 4 4.51 6.85 6.84
N ILE A 5 3.58 7.21 5.95
CA ILE A 5 2.66 8.32 6.12
C ILE A 5 1.23 7.79 5.92
N PRO A 6 0.48 7.51 7.00
CA PRO A 6 -0.92 7.13 6.88
C PRO A 6 -1.77 8.38 6.61
N VAL A 7 -2.62 8.30 5.57
CA VAL A 7 -3.42 9.42 5.06
C VAL A 7 -4.90 9.14 5.26
N ILE A 8 -5.57 10.09 5.93
CA ILE A 8 -7.02 10.07 6.19
C ILE A 8 -7.64 11.42 5.80
N SER A 9 -8.97 11.49 5.79
CA SER A 9 -9.69 12.75 5.61
C SER A 9 -9.64 13.59 6.90
N SER A 10 -9.49 14.91 6.79
CA SER A 10 -9.73 15.83 7.94
C SER A 10 -11.16 15.70 8.45
N VAL A 11 -11.33 15.79 9.77
CA VAL A 11 -12.65 15.70 10.44
C VAL A 11 -13.57 16.87 10.04
N GLY A 12 -13.00 18.07 9.88
CA GLY A 12 -13.76 19.28 9.55
C GLY A 12 -13.87 19.58 8.06
N GLN A 13 -12.93 19.06 7.26
CA GLN A 13 -12.84 19.34 5.82
C GLN A 13 -12.47 18.06 5.04
N PRO A 14 -13.45 17.20 4.68
CA PRO A 14 -13.19 15.89 4.09
C PRO A 14 -12.36 15.91 2.80
N ASN A 15 -12.30 17.05 2.11
CA ASN A 15 -11.48 17.25 0.90
C ASN A 15 -10.03 17.64 1.19
N ILE A 16 -9.59 17.58 2.45
CA ILE A 16 -8.21 17.79 2.84
C ILE A 16 -7.63 16.47 3.36
N PRO A 17 -6.63 15.88 2.66
CA PRO A 17 -5.88 14.76 3.18
C PRO A 17 -5.01 15.24 4.35
N VAL A 18 -5.05 14.53 5.47
CA VAL A 18 -4.25 14.81 6.68
C VAL A 18 -3.53 13.56 7.15
N ILE A 19 -2.48 13.75 7.95
CA ILE A 19 -1.71 12.65 8.52
C ILE A 19 -2.46 12.05 9.72
N GLN A 20 -2.72 10.75 9.69
CA GLN A 20 -3.35 10.05 10.80
C GLN A 20 -2.51 10.16 12.07
N GLY A 21 -3.15 10.51 13.18
CA GLY A 21 -2.51 10.55 14.50
C GLY A 21 -1.74 11.85 14.80
N SER A 22 -1.72 12.84 13.90
CA SER A 22 -1.18 14.15 14.24
C SER A 22 -2.18 14.97 15.06
N GLN A 23 -1.68 15.71 16.06
CA GLN A 23 -2.46 16.67 16.84
C GLN A 23 -1.63 17.95 17.03
N PRO A 24 -2.05 19.11 16.46
CA PRO A 24 -3.24 19.30 15.61
C PRO A 24 -3.17 18.52 14.28
N GLU A 25 -4.28 18.47 13.54
CA GLU A 25 -4.31 17.88 12.19
C GLU A 25 -3.24 18.55 11.31
N LEU A 26 -2.41 17.73 10.68
CA LEU A 26 -1.36 18.16 9.76
C LEU A 26 -1.79 17.80 8.34
N PRO A 27 -2.07 18.80 7.48
CA PRO A 27 -2.32 18.56 6.06
C PRO A 27 -1.18 17.79 5.40
N LEU A 28 -1.53 16.85 4.53
CA LEU A 28 -0.55 16.08 3.77
C LEU A 28 0.34 16.99 2.92
N GLN A 29 -0.23 18.06 2.35
CA GLN A 29 0.55 19.05 1.60
C GLN A 29 1.68 19.64 2.43
N ASP A 30 1.38 20.15 3.63
CA ASP A 30 2.38 20.73 4.54
C ASP A 30 3.43 19.69 4.94
N CYS A 31 3.01 18.46 5.20
CA CYS A 31 3.91 17.34 5.49
C CYS A 31 4.87 17.06 4.32
N LEU A 32 4.36 16.99 3.09
CA LEU A 32 5.17 16.80 1.89
C LEU A 32 6.15 17.97 1.70
N GLU A 33 5.71 19.21 1.86
CA GLU A 33 6.58 20.39 1.74
C GLU A 33 7.74 20.33 2.74
N LEU A 34 7.48 19.93 3.99
CA LEU A 34 8.53 19.73 5.00
C LEU A 34 9.51 18.61 4.64
N ILE A 35 9.02 17.49 4.11
CA ILE A 35 9.85 16.35 3.70
C ILE A 35 10.73 16.75 2.52
N LEU A 36 10.14 17.40 1.51
CA LEU A 36 10.83 17.76 0.26
C LEU A 36 11.81 18.92 0.45
N ALA A 37 11.57 19.80 1.43
CA ALA A 37 12.54 20.83 1.84
C ALA A 37 13.72 20.25 2.67
N SER A 38 13.61 19.01 3.14
CA SER A 38 14.67 18.38 3.95
C SER A 38 15.89 18.05 3.10
N LYS A 39 17.08 18.25 3.66
CA LYS A 39 18.34 17.77 3.04
C LYS A 39 18.49 16.24 3.08
N LYS A 40 17.60 15.54 3.80
CA LYS A 40 17.64 14.09 3.94
C LYS A 40 16.89 13.44 2.78
N SER A 41 17.52 12.45 2.16
CA SER A 41 16.95 11.71 1.03
C SER A 41 15.97 10.62 1.48
N TRP A 42 14.80 11.02 1.96
CA TRP A 42 13.75 10.08 2.34
C TRP A 42 12.86 9.73 1.15
N GLY A 43 12.64 8.44 0.93
CA GLY A 43 11.48 7.98 0.16
C GLY A 43 10.20 8.14 0.98
N ILE A 44 9.06 8.12 0.31
CA ILE A 44 7.75 8.34 0.91
C ILE A 44 6.88 7.10 0.66
N TYR A 45 6.24 6.60 1.72
CA TYR A 45 5.28 5.50 1.65
C TYR A 45 3.93 5.95 2.19
N LEU A 46 3.00 6.24 1.28
CA LEU A 46 1.67 6.75 1.59
C LEU A 46 0.69 5.59 1.78
N ARG A 47 0.09 5.47 2.96
CA ARG A 47 -0.95 4.46 3.26
C ARG A 47 -2.32 5.14 3.28
N ILE A 48 -3.04 5.08 2.17
CA ILE A 48 -4.25 5.87 1.93
C ILE A 48 -5.48 5.04 2.32
N LYS A 49 -6.36 5.61 3.17
CA LYS A 49 -7.49 4.87 3.75
C LYS A 49 -8.82 5.01 3.02
N SER A 50 -8.97 5.94 2.09
CA SER A 50 -10.23 6.08 1.33
C SER A 50 -10.01 6.54 -0.10
N HIS A 51 -10.96 6.22 -0.99
CA HIS A 51 -10.90 6.61 -2.40
C HIS A 51 -10.78 8.12 -2.60
N SER A 52 -11.54 8.90 -1.83
CA SER A 52 -11.51 10.36 -1.93
C SER A 52 -10.11 10.90 -1.67
N GLN A 53 -9.39 10.30 -0.72
CA GLN A 53 -8.02 10.68 -0.41
C GLN A 53 -7.01 10.18 -1.46
N LEU A 54 -7.30 9.10 -2.19
CA LEU A 54 -6.43 8.63 -3.27
C LEU A 54 -6.28 9.70 -4.35
N ASN A 55 -7.39 10.22 -4.88
CA ASN A 55 -7.36 11.25 -5.93
C ASN A 55 -6.62 12.51 -5.48
N LEU A 56 -6.97 13.01 -4.29
CA LEU A 56 -6.37 14.22 -3.72
C LEU A 56 -4.87 14.05 -3.46
N THR A 57 -4.47 12.89 -2.94
CA THR A 57 -3.06 12.57 -2.69
C THR A 57 -2.27 12.48 -4.00
N LEU A 58 -2.81 11.83 -5.03
CA LEU A 58 -2.15 11.71 -6.33
C LEU A 58 -2.00 13.07 -7.03
N GLU A 59 -2.97 13.97 -6.90
CA GLU A 59 -2.84 15.35 -7.40
C GLU A 59 -1.74 16.13 -6.67
N LEU A 60 -1.61 15.97 -5.35
CA LEU A 60 -0.50 16.57 -4.60
C LEU A 60 0.86 16.03 -5.06
N LEU A 61 0.95 14.71 -5.32
CA LEU A 61 2.17 14.09 -5.86
C LEU A 61 2.49 14.61 -7.26
N ARG A 62 1.49 14.70 -8.15
CA ARG A 62 1.66 15.28 -9.49
C ARG A 62 2.18 16.71 -9.41
N GLN A 63 1.59 17.54 -8.55
CA GLN A 63 2.06 18.92 -8.37
C GLN A 63 3.48 19.02 -7.80
N ALA A 64 3.89 18.09 -6.94
CA ALA A 64 5.25 18.03 -6.44
C ALA A 64 6.24 17.55 -7.51
N TYR A 65 5.82 16.59 -8.35
CA TYR A 65 6.58 16.11 -9.51
C TYR A 65 6.76 17.19 -10.57
N ASP A 66 5.69 17.91 -10.93
CA ASP A 66 5.72 19.01 -11.91
C ASP A 66 6.62 20.17 -11.46
N ARG A 67 6.85 20.29 -10.14
CA ARG A 67 7.80 21.23 -9.53
C ARG A 67 9.22 20.68 -9.39
N ASP A 68 9.47 19.48 -9.91
CA ASP A 68 10.73 18.74 -9.82
C ASP A 68 11.19 18.55 -8.36
N LEU A 69 10.28 18.16 -7.47
CA LEU A 69 10.60 17.94 -6.05
C LEU A 69 10.65 16.46 -5.68
N LEU A 70 10.00 15.57 -6.44
CA LEU A 70 9.92 14.14 -6.13
C LEU A 70 11.11 13.34 -6.70
N HIS A 71 12.30 13.53 -6.12
CA HIS A 71 13.51 12.82 -6.55
C HIS A 71 13.77 11.48 -5.84
N HIS A 72 12.86 11.07 -4.96
CA HIS A 72 13.01 9.87 -4.13
C HIS A 72 11.84 8.91 -4.31
N PRO A 73 12.02 7.61 -4.02
CA PRO A 73 10.97 6.61 -4.23
C PRO A 73 9.67 7.02 -3.54
N THR A 74 8.57 6.97 -4.30
CA THR A 74 7.22 7.26 -3.81
C THR A 74 6.36 6.03 -3.97
N TRP A 75 5.86 5.51 -2.85
CA TRP A 75 5.06 4.29 -2.78
C TRP A 75 3.64 4.66 -2.37
N VAL A 76 2.64 4.06 -3.03
CA VAL A 76 1.23 4.28 -2.75
C VAL A 76 0.57 2.94 -2.37
N ASN A 77 0.10 2.87 -1.13
CA ASN A 77 -0.68 1.76 -0.61
C ASN A 77 -2.14 2.17 -0.40
N MET A 78 -3.01 1.19 -0.67
CA MET A 78 -4.41 1.17 -0.30
C MET A 78 -4.82 -0.30 -0.19
N ASP A 79 -5.71 -0.58 0.76
CA ASP A 79 -6.39 -1.88 0.83
C ASP A 79 -7.54 -1.86 -0.18
N ILE A 80 -7.58 -2.86 -1.07
CA ILE A 80 -8.46 -2.88 -2.23
C ILE A 80 -9.39 -4.10 -2.21
N ALA A 81 -10.57 -3.96 -2.81
CA ALA A 81 -11.45 -5.10 -3.08
C ALA A 81 -11.29 -5.59 -4.52
N HIS A 82 -11.29 -6.91 -4.73
CA HIS A 82 -11.25 -7.46 -6.09
C HIS A 82 -11.78 -8.90 -6.13
N ARG A 83 -12.60 -9.19 -7.15
CA ARG A 83 -13.13 -10.52 -7.50
C ARG A 83 -13.67 -11.35 -6.34
N ALA A 84 -12.82 -12.15 -5.69
CA ALA A 84 -13.18 -13.12 -4.64
C ALA A 84 -14.02 -12.51 -3.50
N PHE A 85 -14.01 -11.19 -3.38
CA PHE A 85 -14.82 -10.45 -2.44
C PHE A 85 -15.15 -9.06 -2.96
N TYR A 86 -16.32 -8.57 -2.53
CA TYR A 86 -16.72 -7.19 -2.61
C TYR A 86 -17.01 -6.72 -1.19
N ILE A 87 -16.39 -5.63 -0.77
CA ILE A 87 -16.68 -4.99 0.51
C ILE A 87 -17.21 -3.61 0.18
N GLN A 88 -18.37 -3.28 0.75
CA GLN A 88 -18.95 -1.95 0.60
C GLN A 88 -17.93 -0.90 1.09
N ASP A 89 -17.82 0.21 0.36
CA ASP A 89 -16.92 1.34 0.62
C ASP A 89 -15.43 1.10 0.32
N TYR A 90 -15.02 -0.12 -0.07
CA TYR A 90 -13.68 -0.38 -0.58
C TYR A 90 -13.56 -0.07 -2.06
N VAL A 91 -12.40 0.47 -2.44
CA VAL A 91 -12.06 0.75 -3.85
C VAL A 91 -11.76 -0.57 -4.56
N THR A 92 -12.30 -0.73 -5.77
CA THR A 92 -11.94 -1.91 -6.56
C THR A 92 -10.50 -1.84 -7.04
N GLY A 93 -9.83 -2.97 -7.18
CA GLY A 93 -8.46 -3.02 -7.70
C GLY A 93 -8.30 -2.36 -9.08
N GLU A 94 -9.30 -2.51 -9.95
CA GLU A 94 -9.35 -1.88 -11.27
C GLU A 94 -9.50 -0.35 -11.19
N GLU A 95 -10.31 0.15 -10.26
CA GLU A 95 -10.42 1.59 -10.01
C GLU A 95 -9.13 2.16 -9.43
N PHE A 96 -8.49 1.46 -8.50
CA PHE A 96 -7.20 1.85 -7.94
C PHE A 96 -6.14 2.03 -9.04
N LEU A 97 -5.97 1.02 -9.91
CA LEU A 97 -5.05 1.08 -11.05
C LEU A 97 -5.39 2.22 -12.01
N ARG A 98 -6.66 2.31 -12.43
CA ARG A 98 -7.12 3.35 -13.35
C ARG A 98 -6.87 4.74 -12.83
N THR A 99 -7.17 4.99 -11.56
CA THR A 99 -6.98 6.29 -10.91
C THR A 99 -5.49 6.67 -10.89
N ILE A 100 -4.60 5.74 -10.53
CA ILE A 100 -3.15 6.00 -10.52
C ILE A 100 -2.64 6.27 -11.94
N ASP A 101 -3.02 5.44 -12.91
CA ASP A 101 -2.65 5.60 -14.33
C ASP A 101 -3.09 6.95 -14.90
N GLN A 102 -4.25 7.46 -14.49
CA GLN A 102 -4.80 8.72 -14.97
C GLN A 102 -4.18 9.96 -14.32
N ILE A 103 -3.92 9.92 -13.01
CA ILE A 103 -3.54 11.12 -12.25
C ILE A 103 -2.02 11.23 -12.08
N PHE A 104 -1.38 10.20 -11.54
CA PHE A 104 0.04 10.24 -11.24
C PHE A 104 0.64 8.83 -11.16
N PRO A 105 1.21 8.33 -12.26
CA PRO A 105 1.54 6.92 -12.32
C PRO A 105 3.02 6.61 -12.04
N TYR A 106 3.82 7.64 -11.73
CA TYR A 106 5.24 7.52 -11.38
C TYR A 106 5.43 7.11 -9.91
N VAL A 107 4.82 6.00 -9.52
CA VAL A 107 4.84 5.45 -8.15
C VAL A 107 5.12 3.96 -8.16
N THR A 108 5.63 3.43 -7.05
CA THR A 108 5.54 1.99 -6.77
C THR A 108 4.16 1.70 -6.18
N LEU A 109 3.45 0.74 -6.77
CA LEU A 109 2.17 0.27 -6.26
C LEU A 109 2.41 -0.66 -5.08
N ALA A 110 1.79 -0.37 -3.95
CA ALA A 110 1.91 -1.18 -2.74
C ALA A 110 0.54 -1.69 -2.26
N PRO A 111 -0.21 -2.46 -3.07
CA PRO A 111 -1.57 -2.87 -2.72
C PRO A 111 -1.59 -3.86 -1.56
N GLY A 112 -2.64 -3.76 -0.73
CA GLY A 112 -2.94 -4.69 0.36
C GLY A 112 -4.32 -5.32 0.20
N TRP A 113 -4.54 -6.43 0.91
CA TRP A 113 -5.88 -6.95 1.13
C TRP A 113 -6.46 -6.44 2.45
N PRO A 114 -7.78 -6.13 2.49
CA PRO A 114 -8.47 -5.78 3.72
C PRO A 114 -8.31 -6.87 4.79
N GLU A 115 -8.18 -6.49 6.06
CA GLU A 115 -7.99 -7.44 7.16
C GLU A 115 -9.17 -8.41 7.29
N GLU A 116 -10.37 -7.93 6.96
CA GLU A 116 -11.65 -8.65 7.02
C GLU A 116 -11.67 -9.91 6.14
N VAL A 117 -10.80 -9.98 5.11
CA VAL A 117 -10.70 -11.14 4.21
C VAL A 117 -9.50 -12.04 4.49
N LEU A 118 -8.72 -11.72 5.54
CA LEU A 118 -7.50 -12.44 5.93
C LEU A 118 -7.68 -13.28 7.20
N ASP A 119 -8.93 -13.56 7.59
CA ASP A 119 -9.28 -14.40 8.74
C ASP A 119 -8.60 -15.79 8.68
N LYS A 120 -8.59 -16.39 7.49
CA LYS A 120 -7.94 -17.67 7.18
C LYS A 120 -6.56 -17.49 6.55
N GLY A 121 -6.00 -16.28 6.59
CA GLY A 121 -4.77 -15.93 5.89
C GLY A 121 -4.94 -15.80 4.37
N TYR A 122 -3.82 -15.69 3.67
CA TYR A 122 -3.73 -15.63 2.21
C TYR A 122 -4.08 -16.98 1.59
N GLN A 123 -5.35 -17.17 1.26
CA GLN A 123 -5.80 -18.34 0.50
C GLN A 123 -5.29 -18.30 -0.95
N PRO A 124 -5.05 -19.44 -1.61
CA PRO A 124 -4.53 -19.47 -2.99
C PRO A 124 -5.30 -18.57 -3.96
N LYS A 125 -6.63 -18.53 -3.84
CA LYS A 125 -7.49 -17.69 -4.68
C LYS A 125 -7.24 -16.18 -4.50
N LEU A 126 -7.03 -15.73 -3.26
CA LEU A 126 -6.69 -14.33 -2.96
C LEU A 126 -5.36 -13.94 -3.58
N VAL A 127 -4.39 -14.86 -3.56
CA VAL A 127 -3.07 -14.64 -4.16
C VAL A 127 -3.16 -14.61 -5.69
N GLU A 128 -3.88 -15.56 -6.30
CA GLU A 128 -4.11 -15.60 -7.74
C GLU A 128 -4.81 -14.33 -8.25
N ASP A 129 -5.86 -13.89 -7.57
CA ASP A 129 -6.61 -12.70 -7.94
C ASP A 129 -5.72 -11.43 -7.84
N MET A 130 -4.85 -11.35 -6.83
CA MET A 130 -3.89 -10.24 -6.70
C MET A 130 -2.88 -10.23 -7.85
N VAL A 131 -2.30 -11.40 -8.14
CA VAL A 131 -1.32 -11.56 -9.24
C VAL A 131 -1.94 -11.21 -10.58
N GLN A 132 -3.15 -11.71 -10.86
CA GLN A 132 -3.85 -11.45 -12.12
C GLN A 132 -4.21 -9.96 -12.29
N LEU A 133 -4.59 -9.29 -11.20
CA LEU A 133 -4.90 -7.86 -11.23
C LEU A 133 -3.68 -7.01 -11.62
N PHE A 134 -2.51 -7.30 -11.02
CA PHE A 134 -1.32 -6.46 -11.19
C PHE A 134 -0.33 -6.95 -12.25
N GLN A 135 -0.53 -8.11 -12.89
CA GLN A 135 0.41 -8.66 -13.88
C GLN A 135 0.69 -7.71 -15.05
N GLY A 136 -0.32 -6.91 -15.44
CA GLY A 136 -0.24 -5.95 -16.54
C GLY A 136 0.10 -4.53 -16.10
N ALA A 137 0.27 -4.28 -14.81
CA ALA A 137 0.71 -2.97 -14.33
C ALA A 137 2.11 -2.69 -14.86
N TRP A 138 2.34 -1.47 -15.34
CA TRP A 138 3.64 -1.06 -15.86
C TRP A 138 4.55 -0.52 -14.76
N GLN A 139 3.95 -0.08 -13.65
CA GLN A 139 4.65 0.30 -12.43
C GLN A 139 5.33 -0.91 -11.78
N ASP A 140 6.30 -0.62 -10.92
CA ASP A 140 6.76 -1.58 -9.93
C ASP A 140 5.65 -1.87 -8.92
N VAL A 141 5.56 -3.13 -8.47
CA VAL A 141 4.56 -3.55 -7.50
C VAL A 141 5.22 -4.27 -6.33
N SER A 142 4.84 -3.86 -5.12
CA SER A 142 5.22 -4.45 -3.85
C SER A 142 3.99 -4.89 -3.07
N LEU A 143 3.64 -6.18 -3.15
CA LEU A 143 2.44 -6.70 -2.48
C LEU A 143 2.63 -6.62 -0.96
N GLN A 144 1.69 -5.97 -0.28
CA GLN A 144 1.74 -5.81 1.18
C GLN A 144 1.09 -7.02 1.85
N LEU A 145 1.85 -7.68 2.71
CA LEU A 145 1.46 -8.90 3.41
C LEU A 145 1.50 -8.70 4.91
N GLN A 146 0.43 -9.08 5.61
CA GLN A 146 0.36 -9.06 7.07
C GLN A 146 0.99 -10.35 7.62
N VAL A 147 1.91 -10.20 8.57
CA VAL A 147 2.62 -11.32 9.20
C VAL A 147 1.65 -12.28 9.89
N GLU A 148 0.64 -11.75 10.57
CA GLU A 148 -0.34 -12.52 11.34
C GLU A 148 -1.22 -13.38 10.42
N ALA A 149 -1.54 -12.86 9.24
CA ALA A 149 -2.26 -13.60 8.20
C ALA A 149 -1.36 -14.68 7.58
N LEU A 150 -0.07 -14.41 7.39
CA LEU A 150 0.88 -15.36 6.81
C LEU A 150 1.07 -16.61 7.66
N ASP A 151 1.05 -16.48 8.99
CA ASP A 151 1.13 -17.63 9.91
C ASP A 151 -0.03 -18.62 9.71
N ARG A 152 -1.17 -18.15 9.18
CA ARG A 152 -2.35 -18.96 8.83
C ARG A 152 -2.32 -19.48 7.39
N SER A 153 -1.30 -19.14 6.60
CA SER A 153 -1.29 -19.24 5.12
C SER A 153 -0.46 -20.41 4.55
N VAL A 154 -0.53 -21.62 5.11
CA VAL A 154 0.34 -22.75 4.72
C VAL A 154 0.34 -23.03 3.20
N THR A 155 -0.82 -23.02 2.55
CA THR A 155 -0.93 -23.31 1.11
C THR A 155 -0.70 -22.08 0.22
N GLY A 156 -1.17 -20.89 0.63
CA GLY A 156 -1.03 -19.67 -0.17
C GLY A 156 0.38 -19.07 -0.18
N CYS A 157 1.21 -19.38 0.81
CA CYS A 157 2.62 -18.97 0.82
C CYS A 157 3.41 -19.52 -0.38
N ARG A 158 3.08 -20.71 -0.91
CA ARG A 158 3.67 -21.22 -2.16
C ARG A 158 3.31 -20.36 -3.36
N SER A 159 2.02 -20.01 -3.50
CA SER A 159 1.56 -19.11 -4.57
C SER A 159 2.20 -17.72 -4.47
N LEU A 160 2.41 -17.21 -3.24
CA LEU A 160 3.08 -15.93 -3.01
C LEU A 160 4.55 -15.98 -3.45
N ILE A 161 5.27 -17.08 -3.22
CA ILE A 161 6.65 -17.26 -3.68
C ILE A 161 6.72 -17.29 -5.20
N HIS A 162 5.79 -17.97 -5.88
CA HIS A 162 5.71 -17.94 -7.33
C HIS A 162 5.43 -16.54 -7.88
N ALA A 163 4.64 -15.73 -7.17
CA ALA A 163 4.39 -14.33 -7.52
C ALA A 163 5.65 -13.45 -7.47
N GLN A 164 6.70 -13.86 -6.74
CA GLN A 164 7.92 -13.06 -6.56
C GLN A 164 8.76 -12.88 -7.84
N SER A 165 8.49 -13.65 -8.90
CA SER A 165 9.19 -13.45 -10.18
C SER A 165 8.82 -12.13 -10.85
N ARG A 166 7.63 -11.58 -10.55
CA ARG A 166 7.13 -10.31 -11.11
C ARG A 166 6.98 -9.21 -10.07
N PHE A 167 6.80 -9.57 -8.80
CA PHE A 167 6.46 -8.63 -7.74
C PHE A 167 7.44 -8.72 -6.57
N SER A 168 7.67 -7.59 -5.90
CA SER A 168 8.28 -7.62 -4.57
C SER A 168 7.19 -7.89 -3.50
N LEU A 169 7.59 -8.43 -2.35
CA LEU A 169 6.69 -8.63 -1.21
C LEU A 169 7.21 -7.82 -0.03
N THR A 170 6.33 -7.07 0.62
CA THR A 170 6.63 -6.36 1.87
C THR A 170 5.84 -6.98 3.00
N LEU A 171 6.52 -7.26 4.11
CA LEU A 171 5.90 -7.82 5.31
C LEU A 171 5.64 -6.68 6.29
N GLU A 172 4.36 -6.46 6.57
CA GLU A 172 3.90 -5.55 7.61
C GLU A 172 3.60 -6.33 8.88
N HIS A 173 4.07 -5.80 10.01
CA HIS A 173 3.87 -6.38 11.33
C HIS A 173 3.40 -5.27 12.26
N GLN A 174 2.29 -5.49 12.97
CA GLN A 174 1.83 -4.51 13.95
C GLN A 174 2.70 -4.61 15.20
N THR A 175 3.19 -3.46 15.70
CA THR A 175 4.19 -3.37 16.79
C THR A 175 3.78 -4.03 18.12
N GLU A 176 2.52 -4.44 18.27
CA GLU A 176 2.02 -5.08 19.50
C GLU A 176 2.17 -6.60 19.51
N ASP A 177 2.46 -7.24 18.37
CA ASP A 177 2.45 -8.70 18.26
C ASP A 177 3.85 -9.34 18.26
N ARG A 178 3.96 -10.61 18.67
CA ARG A 178 5.25 -11.35 18.76
C ARG A 178 5.49 -12.27 17.56
N GLY A 179 4.90 -11.99 16.41
CA GLY A 179 4.82 -12.91 15.26
C GLY A 179 5.94 -12.80 14.22
N LEU A 180 6.71 -11.71 14.20
CA LEU A 180 7.67 -11.40 13.11
C LEU A 180 8.65 -12.54 12.77
N ASN A 181 9.19 -13.21 13.79
CA ASN A 181 10.15 -14.31 13.57
C ASN A 181 9.50 -15.54 12.93
N ASN A 182 8.23 -15.83 13.23
CA ASN A 182 7.51 -16.98 12.68
C ASN A 182 7.08 -16.72 11.23
N GLY A 183 6.56 -15.53 10.91
CA GLY A 183 6.15 -15.20 9.55
C GLY A 183 7.31 -15.20 8.55
N ILE A 184 8.47 -14.66 8.95
CA ILE A 184 9.70 -14.71 8.13
C ILE A 184 10.17 -16.16 7.98
N ALA A 185 10.18 -16.95 9.07
CA ALA A 185 10.56 -18.36 9.01
C ALA A 185 9.64 -19.17 8.08
N ASN A 186 8.32 -18.91 8.09
CA ASN A 186 7.35 -19.57 7.23
C ASN A 186 7.60 -19.26 5.75
N LEU A 187 7.88 -18.00 5.39
CA LEU A 187 8.23 -17.63 4.01
C LEU A 187 9.58 -18.20 3.58
N MET A 188 10.57 -18.23 4.47
CA MET A 188 11.89 -18.80 4.17
C MET A 188 11.86 -20.33 4.07
N ALA A 189 11.08 -21.01 4.90
CA ALA A 189 10.96 -22.47 4.91
C ALA A 189 10.32 -23.02 3.63
N ILE A 190 9.51 -22.23 2.93
CA ILE A 190 8.86 -22.64 1.67
C ILE A 190 9.77 -22.37 0.45
N ARG A 191 10.84 -21.58 0.61
CA ARG A 191 11.86 -21.37 -0.43
C ARG A 191 12.92 -22.48 -0.50
N ALA A 192 12.98 -23.37 0.49
CA ALA A 192 13.89 -24.52 0.55
C ALA A 192 13.30 -25.76 -0.15
#